data_AF-A0A0D3A049-F1
#
_entry.id   AF-A0A0D3A049-F1
#
_cell.length_a   1.000
_cell.length_b   1.000
_cell.length_c   1.000
_cell.angle_alpha   90.00
_cell.angle_beta   90.00
_cell.angle_gamma   90.00
#
_symmetry.space_group_name_H-M   'P 1'
#
loop_
_entity.id
_entity.type
_entity.pdbx_description
1 polymer ?
#
loop_
_entity_poly.entity_id
_entity_poly.type
_entity_poly.pdbx_seq_one_letter_code
_entity_poly.pdbx_strand_id
1 'polypeptide(L)'
;MTQTQPQPTPLNTNPTSSSLQTQQTTSAQNTENQPQPVPTITSQNQHPMQTRGKNRISKPNQKFTLLATTKPLTSEPTTIIQALKDEQWRKAASTDYDAHMRNHTWDLVPASPNQNLVGCR
;
A
#
# COMPACT_ATOMS: atom_id res chain seq x y z
N MET A 1 -21.05 -8.40 50.79
CA MET A 1 -19.69 -7.86 50.99
C MET A 1 -19.38 -6.96 49.81
N THR A 2 -19.54 -5.66 50.03
CA THR A 2 -19.20 -4.60 49.08
C THR A 2 -17.69 -4.41 49.08
N GLN A 3 -17.07 -4.38 47.90
CA GLN A 3 -15.67 -3.95 47.76
C GLN A 3 -15.61 -2.79 46.77
N THR A 4 -15.18 -1.65 47.28
CA THR A 4 -14.94 -0.39 46.58
C THR A 4 -13.45 -0.30 46.26
N GLN A 5 -13.07 0.07 45.05
CA GLN A 5 -11.70 0.55 44.77
C GLN A 5 -11.70 1.67 43.71
N PRO A 6 -10.88 2.73 43.87
CA PRO A 6 -11.21 4.07 43.37
C PRO A 6 -10.59 4.46 42.02
N GLN A 7 -11.27 5.42 41.38
CA GLN A 7 -10.89 6.18 40.20
C GLN A 7 -9.90 7.31 40.54
N PRO A 8 -8.85 7.57 39.74
CA PRO A 8 -8.06 8.79 39.85
C PRO A 8 -8.65 9.94 39.00
N THR A 9 -8.92 11.07 39.66
CA THR A 9 -9.30 12.37 39.09
C THR A 9 -8.08 13.16 38.58
N PRO A 10 -8.28 14.13 37.67
CA PRO A 10 -7.22 14.80 36.93
C PRO A 10 -6.63 15.99 37.69
N LEU A 11 -5.31 16.20 37.59
CA LEU A 11 -4.67 17.44 38.01
C LEU A 11 -4.56 18.41 36.83
N ASN A 12 -5.51 19.31 36.82
CA ASN A 12 -5.50 20.59 36.11
C ASN A 12 -4.54 21.56 36.84
N THR A 13 -3.67 22.26 36.11
CA THR A 13 -3.19 23.62 36.47
C THR A 13 -2.37 24.21 35.32
N ASN A 14 -3.06 24.98 34.47
CA ASN A 14 -2.50 26.15 33.80
C ASN A 14 -2.93 27.38 34.64
N PRO A 15 -2.46 28.64 34.44
CA PRO A 15 -1.35 29.17 33.66
C PRO A 15 -0.40 30.06 34.50
N THR A 16 0.71 30.53 33.93
CA THR A 16 1.35 31.76 34.44
C THR A 16 1.73 32.65 33.28
N SER A 17 0.90 33.68 33.08
CA SER A 17 1.20 34.88 32.31
C SER A 17 2.03 35.84 33.14
N SER A 18 3.01 36.50 32.52
CA SER A 18 3.38 37.92 32.66
C SER A 18 4.69 38.10 31.88
N SER A 19 4.65 38.62 30.64
CA SER A 19 4.71 40.06 30.31
C SER A 19 5.84 40.80 31.02
N LEU A 20 6.72 41.45 30.26
CA LEU A 20 6.93 42.90 30.26
C LEU A 20 7.91 43.28 29.14
N GLN A 21 7.47 44.24 28.33
CA GLN A 21 8.24 44.99 27.34
C GLN A 21 9.43 45.69 27.98
N THR A 22 10.51 45.92 27.21
CA THR A 22 11.01 47.29 27.05
C THR A 22 11.71 47.46 25.69
N GLN A 23 11.36 48.55 25.02
CA GLN A 23 11.81 48.97 23.69
C GLN A 23 13.03 49.90 23.78
N GLN A 24 13.86 49.84 22.73
CA GLN A 24 14.62 50.92 22.05
C GLN A 24 15.70 51.73 22.80
N THR A 25 16.84 51.93 22.10
CA THR A 25 17.29 53.26 21.66
C THR A 25 18.36 53.21 20.54
N THR A 26 17.98 53.77 19.38
CA THR A 26 18.72 54.64 18.42
C THR A 26 20.14 54.27 17.97
N SER A 27 20.43 54.22 16.65
CA SER A 27 20.62 55.44 15.84
C SER A 27 20.43 55.21 14.33
N ALA A 28 20.02 56.28 13.66
CA ALA A 28 19.40 56.40 12.34
C ALA A 28 20.30 56.13 11.11
N GLN A 29 19.68 55.75 9.99
CA GLN A 29 19.93 56.34 8.65
C GLN A 29 18.83 55.97 7.59
N ASN A 30 18.15 57.04 7.12
CA ASN A 30 17.54 57.35 5.80
C ASN A 30 17.90 56.44 4.58
N THR A 31 17.14 56.20 3.48
CA THR A 31 15.84 56.64 2.88
C THR A 31 15.50 55.64 1.73
N GLU A 32 14.30 55.73 1.12
CA GLU A 32 13.91 55.42 -0.28
C GLU A 32 12.80 54.33 -0.49
N ASN A 33 11.78 54.68 -1.30
CA ASN A 33 10.45 54.07 -1.47
C ASN A 33 10.38 52.78 -2.32
N GLN A 34 9.52 51.80 -1.92
CA GLN A 34 8.85 50.86 -2.84
C GLN A 34 7.52 50.29 -2.25
N PRO A 35 6.49 49.96 -3.06
CA PRO A 35 5.20 49.43 -2.58
C PRO A 35 5.33 48.00 -2.01
N GLN A 36 4.81 47.77 -0.80
CA GLN A 36 4.87 46.48 -0.11
C GLN A 36 3.95 45.42 -0.75
N PRO A 37 4.44 44.18 -1.01
CA PRO A 37 3.58 43.03 -1.21
C PRO A 37 2.97 42.58 0.12
N VAL A 38 1.66 42.38 0.16
CA VAL A 38 0.91 41.84 1.31
C VAL A 38 1.52 40.47 1.71
N PRO A 39 1.84 40.22 2.99
CA PRO A 39 2.50 38.98 3.37
C PRO A 39 1.56 37.80 3.17
N THR A 40 1.98 36.83 2.33
CA THR A 40 1.48 35.46 2.43
C THR A 40 1.88 34.96 3.81
N ILE A 41 0.97 34.96 4.77
CA ILE A 41 1.16 34.27 6.05
C ILE A 41 1.21 32.77 5.78
N THR A 42 2.35 32.32 5.26
CA THR A 42 2.80 30.96 5.53
C THR A 42 2.99 30.93 7.04
N SER A 43 2.14 30.21 7.76
CA SER A 43 2.35 29.94 9.18
C SER A 43 3.66 29.17 9.31
N GLN A 44 4.77 29.90 9.37
CA GLN A 44 6.08 29.35 9.60
C GLN A 44 6.04 28.81 11.01
N ASN A 45 6.02 27.49 11.12
CA ASN A 45 6.06 26.81 12.39
C ASN A 45 7.42 27.14 13.03
N GLN A 46 7.45 28.15 13.92
CA GLN A 46 8.62 28.67 14.64
C GLN A 46 9.11 27.69 15.73
N HIS A 47 8.51 26.51 15.84
CA HIS A 47 8.94 25.52 16.81
C HIS A 47 10.27 24.89 16.35
N PRO A 48 11.27 24.76 17.25
CA PRO A 48 12.59 24.21 16.90
C PRO A 48 12.52 22.76 16.41
N MET A 49 11.44 22.03 16.73
CA MET A 49 11.25 20.67 16.27
C MET A 49 11.10 20.61 14.74
N GLN A 50 12.04 19.92 14.11
CA GLN A 50 12.03 19.62 12.69
C GLN A 50 11.41 18.23 12.47
N THR A 51 10.35 18.17 11.67
CA THR A 51 9.77 16.89 11.23
C THR A 51 10.31 16.53 9.86
N ARG A 52 10.28 15.24 9.51
CA ARG A 52 10.74 14.76 8.19
C ARG A 52 10.04 15.45 7.02
N GLY A 53 8.77 15.84 7.17
CA GLY A 53 8.02 16.59 6.18
C GLY A 53 8.57 18.01 5.93
N LYS A 54 9.04 18.71 6.97
CA LYS A 54 9.69 20.03 6.84
C LYS A 54 10.96 19.96 5.97
N ASN A 55 11.69 18.84 6.05
CA ASN A 55 12.89 18.58 5.25
C ASN A 55 12.60 17.85 3.92
N ARG A 56 11.34 17.74 3.49
CA ARG A 56 10.91 17.01 2.28
C ARG A 56 11.38 15.54 2.22
N ILE A 57 11.57 14.90 3.38
CA ILE A 57 12.05 13.52 3.48
C ILE A 57 10.86 12.55 3.40
N SER A 58 10.51 12.13 2.20
CA SER A 58 9.53 11.06 1.97
C SER A 58 10.23 9.70 1.82
N LYS A 59 9.64 8.64 2.40
CA LYS A 59 10.06 7.24 2.20
C LYS A 59 8.85 6.46 1.65
N PRO A 60 8.77 6.21 0.34
CA PRO A 60 7.70 5.40 -0.24
C PRO A 60 7.69 4.01 0.38
N ASN A 61 6.48 3.48 0.66
CA ASN A 61 6.35 2.15 1.22
C ASN A 61 6.20 1.10 0.11
N GLN A 62 7.27 0.35 -0.13
CA GLN A 62 7.31 -0.66 -1.20
C GLN A 62 6.31 -1.81 -0.99
N LYS A 63 5.89 -2.09 0.25
CA LYS A 63 4.98 -3.21 0.55
C LYS A 63 3.58 -3.07 -0.06
N PHE A 64 3.19 -1.85 -0.41
CA PHE A 64 1.93 -1.55 -1.09
C PHE A 64 2.11 -1.29 -2.58
N THR A 65 3.31 -1.50 -3.11
CA THR A 65 3.56 -1.31 -4.54
C THR A 65 3.13 -2.59 -5.25
N LEU A 66 2.12 -2.48 -6.11
CA LEU A 66 1.64 -3.57 -6.95
C LEU A 66 2.61 -3.82 -8.11
N LEU A 67 3.84 -4.22 -7.80
CA LEU A 67 4.83 -4.66 -8.80
C LEU A 67 4.64 -6.17 -9.01
N ALA A 68 3.65 -6.53 -9.82
CA ALA A 68 3.55 -7.90 -10.31
C ALA A 68 4.45 -8.06 -11.53
N THR A 69 5.61 -8.70 -11.36
CA THR A 69 6.38 -9.21 -12.50
C THR A 69 5.72 -10.50 -12.95
N THR A 70 4.89 -10.41 -13.99
CA THR A 70 4.44 -11.61 -14.69
C THR A 70 5.64 -12.14 -15.48
N LYS A 71 6.08 -13.36 -15.18
CA LYS A 71 6.91 -14.09 -16.13
C LYS A 71 6.09 -14.17 -17.42
N PRO A 72 6.64 -13.83 -18.61
CA PRO A 72 5.91 -14.02 -19.85
C PRO A 72 5.70 -15.52 -20.00
N LEU A 73 4.52 -15.99 -19.59
CA LEU A 73 4.08 -17.32 -19.93
C LEU A 73 3.88 -17.32 -21.44
N THR A 74 4.26 -18.41 -22.09
CA THR A 74 3.83 -18.64 -23.47
C THR A 74 2.31 -18.55 -23.47
N SER A 75 1.77 -17.87 -24.49
CA SER A 75 0.32 -17.64 -24.60
C SER A 75 -0.44 -18.93 -24.31
N GLU A 76 -1.54 -18.81 -23.57
CA GLU A 76 -2.34 -19.96 -23.18
C GLU A 76 -2.72 -20.79 -24.42
N PRO A 77 -2.40 -22.09 -24.44
CA PRO A 77 -2.67 -22.94 -25.56
C PRO A 77 -4.18 -23.19 -25.66
N THR A 78 -4.75 -23.03 -26.84
CA THR A 78 -6.18 -23.28 -27.07
C THR A 78 -6.49 -24.75 -27.35
N THR A 79 -5.45 -25.56 -27.62
CA THR A 79 -5.58 -26.99 -27.88
C THR A 79 -4.58 -27.80 -27.05
N ILE A 80 -4.95 -29.02 -26.71
CA ILE A 80 -4.07 -29.96 -25.98
C ILE A 80 -2.78 -30.22 -26.77
N ILE A 81 -2.86 -30.31 -28.11
CA ILE A 81 -1.69 -30.53 -28.97
C ILE A 81 -0.69 -29.36 -28.83
N GLN A 82 -1.17 -28.11 -28.76
CA GLN A 82 -0.30 -26.96 -28.52
C GLN A 82 0.28 -26.98 -27.11
N ALA A 83 -0.53 -27.29 -26.11
CA ALA A 83 -0.09 -27.39 -24.72
C ALA A 83 1.04 -28.42 -24.55
N LEU A 84 0.94 -29.57 -25.22
CA LEU A 84 1.94 -30.64 -25.11
C LEU A 84 3.28 -30.34 -25.83
N LYS A 85 3.31 -29.36 -26.74
CA LYS A 85 4.55 -28.91 -27.40
C LYS A 85 5.40 -28.04 -26.49
N ASP A 86 4.78 -27.30 -25.58
CA ASP A 86 5.47 -26.48 -24.59
C ASP A 86 5.76 -27.29 -23.33
N GLU A 87 6.99 -27.21 -22.82
CA GLU A 87 7.41 -27.98 -21.65
C GLU A 87 6.65 -27.59 -20.37
N GLN A 88 6.37 -26.30 -20.17
CA GLN A 88 5.69 -25.82 -18.98
C GLN A 88 4.23 -26.29 -18.97
N TRP A 89 3.54 -26.17 -20.11
CA TRP A 89 2.15 -26.59 -20.25
C TRP A 89 2.00 -28.10 -20.24
N ARG A 90 2.91 -28.84 -20.88
CA ARG A 90 2.94 -30.30 -20.81
C ARG A 90 3.07 -30.78 -19.36
N LYS A 91 3.99 -30.19 -18.59
CA LYS A 91 4.19 -30.56 -17.19
C LYS A 91 2.93 -30.29 -16.35
N ALA A 92 2.27 -29.15 -16.57
CA ALA A 92 1.01 -28.84 -15.90
C ALA A 92 -0.06 -29.87 -16.24
N ALA A 93 -0.28 -30.14 -17.53
CA ALA A 93 -1.27 -31.12 -17.99
C ALA A 93 -1.03 -32.53 -17.42
N SER A 94 0.22 -33.00 -17.38
CA SER A 94 0.57 -34.28 -16.75
C SER A 94 0.30 -34.29 -15.25
N THR A 95 0.61 -33.20 -14.55
CA THR A 95 0.38 -33.10 -13.09
C THR A 95 -1.10 -33.21 -12.75
N ASP A 96 -1.95 -32.54 -13.53
CA ASP A 96 -3.40 -32.57 -13.35
C ASP A 96 -3.97 -33.97 -13.67
N TYR A 97 -3.49 -34.60 -14.75
CA TYR A 97 -3.85 -35.99 -15.07
C TYR A 97 -3.50 -36.95 -13.93
N ASP A 98 -2.27 -36.89 -13.44
CA ASP A 98 -1.80 -37.74 -12.33
C ASP A 98 -2.59 -37.48 -11.05
N ALA A 99 -3.00 -36.22 -10.80
CA ALA A 99 -3.82 -35.87 -9.66
C ALA A 99 -5.21 -36.50 -9.75
N HIS A 100 -5.84 -36.47 -10.92
CA HIS A 100 -7.12 -37.15 -11.13
C HIS A 100 -7.03 -38.66 -10.95
N MET A 101 -5.96 -39.29 -11.45
CA MET A 101 -5.73 -40.73 -11.27
C MET A 101 -5.54 -41.09 -9.79
N ARG A 102 -4.73 -40.31 -9.06
CA ARG A 102 -4.50 -40.52 -7.61
C ARG A 102 -5.77 -40.37 -6.78
N ASN A 103 -6.64 -39.44 -7.15
CA ASN A 103 -7.89 -39.19 -6.42
C ASN A 103 -9.00 -40.19 -6.79
N HIS A 104 -8.77 -41.08 -7.77
CA HIS A 104 -9.75 -42.06 -8.27
C HIS A 104 -11.14 -41.44 -8.53
N THR A 105 -11.18 -40.18 -8.94
CA THR A 105 -12.43 -39.42 -9.05
C THR A 105 -13.12 -39.63 -10.40
N TRP A 106 -12.39 -40.19 -11.38
CA TRP A 106 -12.88 -40.41 -12.74
C TRP A 106 -12.45 -41.79 -13.20
N ASP A 107 -13.35 -42.49 -13.91
CA ASP A 107 -13.06 -43.73 -14.60
C ASP A 107 -13.30 -43.57 -16.10
N LEU A 108 -12.42 -44.14 -16.92
CA LEU A 108 -12.51 -44.04 -18.38
C LEU A 108 -13.33 -45.22 -18.91
N VAL A 109 -14.63 -45.00 -19.07
CA VAL A 109 -15.55 -46.03 -19.56
C VAL A 109 -15.54 -46.05 -21.08
N PRO A 110 -15.26 -47.20 -21.73
CA PRO A 110 -15.33 -47.32 -23.17
C PRO A 110 -16.78 -47.17 -23.66
N ALA A 111 -16.92 -46.55 -24.84
CA ALA A 111 -18.23 -46.40 -25.47
C ALA A 111 -18.78 -47.75 -25.93
N SER A 112 -20.09 -47.96 -25.76
CA SER A 112 -20.77 -49.14 -26.29
C SER A 112 -20.96 -49.03 -27.81
N PRO A 113 -20.94 -50.15 -28.56
CA PRO A 113 -21.00 -50.15 -30.04
C PRO A 113 -22.20 -49.42 -30.64
N ASN A 114 -23.31 -49.33 -29.90
CA ASN A 114 -24.56 -48.70 -30.34
C ASN A 114 -24.74 -47.27 -29.79
N GLN A 115 -23.71 -46.66 -29.19
CA GLN A 115 -23.77 -45.29 -28.68
C GLN A 115 -23.26 -44.29 -29.72
N ASN A 116 -24.02 -43.20 -29.90
CA ASN A 116 -23.58 -42.07 -30.72
C ASN A 116 -22.62 -41.19 -29.91
N LEU A 117 -21.34 -41.22 -30.27
CA LEU A 117 -20.31 -40.39 -29.65
C LEU A 117 -20.32 -38.99 -30.26
N VAL A 118 -20.81 -38.02 -29.50
CA VAL A 118 -20.75 -36.60 -29.87
C VAL A 118 -19.43 -36.03 -29.35
N GLY A 119 -18.51 -35.73 -30.27
CA GLY A 119 -17.25 -35.05 -29.95
C GLY A 119 -17.42 -33.54 -29.81
N CYS A 120 -16.50 -32.91 -29.07
CA CYS A 120 -16.29 -31.46 -29.12
C CYS A 120 -15.24 -31.11 -30.19
N ARG A 121 -15.34 -29.91 -30.76
CA ARG A 121 -14.48 -29.42 -31.84
C ARG A 121 -13.62 -28.25 -31.36
#